data_AF-A0AAX7UCJ2-F1
#
_entry.id   AF-A0AAX7UCJ2-F1
#
_cell.length_a   1.000
_cell.length_b   1.000
_cell.length_c   1.000
_cell.angle_alpha   90.00
_cell.angle_beta   90.00
_cell.angle_gamma   90.00
#
_symmetry.space_group_name_H-M   'P 1'
#
loop_
_entity.id
_entity.type
_entity.pdbx_description
1 polymer ?
#
loop_
_entity_poly.entity_id
_entity_poly.type
_entity_poly.pdbx_seq_one_letter_code
_entity_poly.pdbx_strand_id
1 'polypeptide(L)'
;MKCEISMCVQHLQAHLTTPVLLQTHLLTEPMALCGNTKCSQHGKLLEYYCLDDMTCVCVSCAIEDQHRLHNMKTFSTAHKELLEKLKAEQLILQEKTDDENVSLEKWEKSEREKLGRCSVRLIEAVTKLRDISLTSVQSSVSARMVSLKTSKSSMEAAQKEKDTFSFLQMYSQVHQDVEKAKAVDLSKGLEPGSHRDKLVEEMRQNGEKMVKQASQFWGSLLTLVDPEHHQELVPTGSDLIFEPQSLGPGMLLSTDNRKVFHNSWLGQCCATLLICSTKTASSFQRWVVSLSEESDWTIGLCDKKCAKNLKDGAVYGLCWEDKQLSSL
;
A
#
# COMPACT_ATOMS: atom_id res chain seq x y z
N MET A 1 57.05 -43.03 -20.00
CA MET A 1 57.48 -42.28 -18.79
C MET A 1 56.50 -41.16 -18.54
N LYS A 2 56.04 -40.97 -17.30
CA LYS A 2 55.16 -39.86 -16.90
C LYS A 2 56.01 -38.87 -16.12
N CYS A 3 56.27 -37.70 -16.69
CA CYS A 3 56.90 -36.58 -15.98
C CYS A 3 55.77 -35.68 -15.48
N GLU A 4 55.63 -35.56 -14.17
CA GLU A 4 54.55 -34.78 -13.52
C GLU A 4 55.05 -33.41 -13.02
N ILE A 5 56.22 -32.97 -13.50
CA ILE A 5 56.90 -31.77 -13.03
C ILE A 5 56.64 -30.64 -14.03
N SER A 6 55.94 -29.60 -13.59
CA SER A 6 55.88 -28.32 -14.31
C SER A 6 57.02 -27.43 -13.82
N MET A 7 57.86 -26.95 -14.73
CA MET A 7 58.98 -26.05 -14.41
C MET A 7 58.71 -24.66 -14.97
N CYS A 8 59.02 -23.62 -14.19
CA CYS A 8 59.05 -22.26 -14.74
C CYS A 8 60.24 -22.11 -15.72
N VAL A 9 60.22 -21.05 -16.54
CA VAL A 9 61.20 -20.83 -17.63
C VAL A 9 62.66 -20.97 -17.17
N GLN A 10 63.02 -20.39 -16.02
CA GLN A 10 64.38 -20.49 -15.47
C GLN A 10 64.76 -21.92 -15.08
N HIS A 11 63.87 -22.67 -14.43
CA HIS A 11 64.14 -24.05 -14.02
C HIS A 11 64.14 -25.01 -15.22
N LEU A 12 63.28 -24.77 -16.21
CA LEU A 12 63.28 -25.51 -17.47
C LEU A 12 64.60 -25.32 -18.23
N GLN A 13 65.15 -24.10 -18.23
CA GLN A 13 66.42 -23.81 -18.89
C GLN A 13 67.60 -24.57 -18.26
N ALA A 14 67.64 -24.71 -16.93
CA ALA A 14 68.62 -25.54 -16.25
C ALA A 14 68.47 -27.04 -16.60
N HIS A 15 67.22 -27.51 -16.72
CA HIS A 15 66.91 -28.89 -17.12
C HIS A 15 67.33 -29.19 -18.56
N LEU A 16 67.14 -28.24 -19.48
CA LEU A 16 67.55 -28.36 -20.89
C LEU A 16 69.05 -28.18 -21.13
N THR A 17 69.81 -27.66 -20.16
CA THR A 17 71.26 -27.40 -20.34
C THR A 17 72.14 -28.41 -19.62
N THR A 18 71.57 -29.27 -18.77
CA THR A 18 72.30 -30.32 -18.05
C THR A 18 72.27 -31.64 -18.83
N PRO A 19 73.41 -32.17 -19.34
CA PRO A 19 73.46 -33.33 -20.23
C PRO A 19 72.77 -34.60 -19.70
N VAL A 20 72.77 -34.81 -18.37
CA VAL A 20 72.13 -35.95 -17.69
C VAL A 20 70.59 -35.86 -17.72
N LEU A 21 70.01 -34.66 -17.76
CA LEU A 21 68.57 -34.43 -17.70
C LEU A 21 67.90 -34.40 -19.09
N LEU A 22 68.71 -34.28 -20.14
CA LEU A 22 68.31 -33.95 -21.50
C LEU A 22 67.66 -35.09 -22.32
N GLN A 23 67.52 -36.32 -21.80
CA GLN A 23 67.26 -37.48 -22.68
C GLN A 23 66.18 -38.47 -22.24
N THR A 24 65.29 -38.12 -21.32
CA THR A 24 64.32 -39.10 -20.81
C THR A 24 62.90 -38.92 -21.36
N HIS A 25 62.48 -37.73 -21.80
CA HIS A 25 61.10 -37.49 -22.23
C HIS A 25 60.92 -36.25 -23.12
N LEU A 26 59.83 -36.21 -23.90
CA LEU A 26 59.46 -35.09 -24.76
C LEU A 26 58.82 -33.97 -23.93
N LEU A 27 59.31 -32.74 -24.07
CA LEU A 27 58.70 -31.55 -23.47
C LEU A 27 57.38 -31.23 -24.19
N THR A 28 56.30 -31.07 -23.43
CA THR A 28 54.97 -30.72 -23.95
C THR A 28 54.44 -29.49 -23.23
N GLU A 29 53.57 -28.70 -23.88
CA GLU A 29 52.96 -27.53 -23.26
C GLU A 29 52.14 -27.94 -22.02
N PRO A 30 52.22 -27.19 -20.90
CA PRO A 30 51.40 -27.44 -19.74
C PRO A 30 49.92 -27.37 -20.11
N MET A 31 49.16 -28.46 -19.88
CA MET A 31 47.72 -28.47 -20.11
C MET A 31 47.06 -27.47 -19.16
N ALA A 32 46.53 -26.38 -19.71
CA ALA A 32 45.86 -25.34 -18.94
C ALA A 32 44.58 -25.89 -18.30
N LEU A 33 44.49 -25.76 -16.96
CA LEU A 33 43.34 -26.10 -16.11
C LEU A 33 42.80 -27.53 -16.28
N CYS A 34 43.43 -28.47 -15.58
CA CYS A 34 42.69 -29.60 -15.04
C CYS A 34 42.45 -29.29 -13.55
N GLY A 35 41.20 -29.05 -13.15
CA GLY A 35 40.84 -28.99 -11.72
C GLY A 35 41.45 -30.21 -11.01
N ASN A 36 41.93 -30.05 -9.77
CA ASN A 36 42.73 -31.04 -9.04
C ASN A 36 42.32 -32.49 -9.38
N THR A 37 43.02 -33.11 -10.32
CA THR A 37 42.75 -34.49 -10.75
C THR A 37 43.20 -35.49 -9.71
N LYS A 38 43.95 -35.03 -8.72
CA LYS A 38 44.42 -35.78 -7.58
C LYS A 38 43.61 -35.43 -6.34
N CYS A 39 43.22 -36.45 -5.61
CA CYS A 39 42.63 -36.33 -4.28
C CYS A 39 43.57 -35.54 -3.37
N SER A 40 43.02 -34.56 -2.65
CA SER A 40 43.76 -33.72 -1.70
C SER A 40 44.28 -34.51 -0.49
N GLN A 41 43.61 -35.59 -0.10
CA GLN A 41 44.01 -36.39 1.06
C GLN A 41 45.04 -37.48 0.71
N HIS A 42 44.83 -38.19 -0.41
CA HIS A 42 45.66 -39.35 -0.76
C HIS A 42 46.66 -39.08 -1.88
N GLY A 43 46.59 -37.93 -2.55
CA GLY A 43 47.43 -37.61 -3.71
C GLY A 43 47.21 -38.51 -4.94
N LYS A 44 46.20 -39.39 -4.91
CA LYS A 44 45.85 -40.35 -5.97
C LYS A 44 44.84 -39.75 -6.95
N LEU A 45 44.81 -40.27 -8.18
CA LEU A 45 43.87 -39.82 -9.20
C LEU A 45 42.41 -40.01 -8.73
N LEU A 46 41.56 -39.01 -8.98
CA LEU A 46 40.12 -39.10 -8.82
C LEU A 46 39.55 -39.93 -9.96
N GLU A 47 38.79 -40.97 -9.64
CA GLU A 47 38.28 -41.95 -10.63
C GLU A 47 36.78 -42.26 -10.44
N TYR A 48 36.24 -41.95 -9.26
CA TYR A 48 34.86 -42.23 -8.88
C TYR A 48 34.15 -40.95 -8.47
N TYR A 49 32.83 -40.95 -8.58
CA TYR A 49 31.95 -39.91 -8.06
C TYR A 49 31.06 -40.52 -6.98
N CYS A 50 31.05 -39.90 -5.80
CA CYS A 50 30.13 -40.22 -4.74
C CYS A 50 28.84 -39.42 -4.94
N LEU A 51 27.72 -40.09 -5.19
CA LEU A 51 26.42 -39.44 -5.39
C LEU A 51 25.82 -38.89 -4.09
N ASP A 52 26.20 -39.45 -2.95
CA ASP A 52 25.68 -39.03 -1.64
C ASP A 52 26.35 -37.72 -1.19
N ASP A 53 27.67 -37.61 -1.38
CA ASP A 53 28.46 -36.43 -1.02
C ASP A 53 28.66 -35.45 -2.19
N MET A 54 28.16 -35.80 -3.38
CA MET A 54 28.25 -35.01 -4.62
C MET A 54 29.68 -34.58 -4.98
N THR A 55 30.65 -35.48 -4.80
CA THR A 55 32.10 -35.18 -4.93
C THR A 55 32.87 -36.25 -5.69
N CYS A 56 33.94 -35.84 -6.37
CA CYS A 56 34.88 -36.74 -7.02
C CYS A 56 35.86 -37.32 -5.97
N VAL A 57 36.03 -38.65 -5.96
CA VAL A 57 36.86 -39.37 -4.98
C VAL A 57 37.86 -40.30 -5.67
N CYS A 58 38.98 -40.58 -5.00
CA CYS A 58 39.95 -41.58 -5.47
C CYS A 58 39.62 -42.97 -4.93
N VAL A 59 40.31 -44.00 -5.44
CA VAL A 59 40.13 -45.39 -4.98
C VAL A 59 40.39 -45.59 -3.47
N SER A 60 41.23 -44.77 -2.84
CA SER A 60 41.50 -44.89 -1.39
C SER A 60 40.36 -44.34 -0.54
N CYS A 61 39.82 -43.17 -0.91
CA CYS A 61 38.57 -42.65 -0.33
C CYS A 61 37.44 -43.69 -0.39
N ALA A 62 37.35 -44.43 -1.50
CA ALA A 62 36.32 -45.44 -1.72
C ALA A 62 36.41 -46.66 -0.79
N ILE A 63 37.61 -46.99 -0.31
CA ILE A 63 37.86 -48.16 0.55
C ILE A 63 37.87 -47.76 2.02
N GLU A 64 38.29 -46.53 2.33
CA GLU A 64 38.21 -45.96 3.67
C GLU A 64 36.75 -45.80 4.12
N ASP A 65 36.51 -45.96 5.41
CA ASP A 65 35.15 -45.97 5.99
C ASP A 65 34.35 -44.69 5.68
N GLN A 66 35.00 -43.59 5.28
CA GLN A 66 34.36 -42.32 4.93
C GLN A 66 33.40 -42.42 3.72
N HIS A 67 33.72 -43.20 2.68
CA HIS A 67 32.84 -43.39 1.52
C HIS A 67 32.50 -44.85 1.22
N ARG A 68 32.98 -45.79 2.06
CA ARG A 68 32.82 -47.24 1.88
C ARG A 68 31.37 -47.71 1.72
N LEU A 69 30.42 -46.99 2.33
CA LEU A 69 28.99 -47.30 2.28
C LEU A 69 28.19 -46.33 1.39
N HIS A 70 28.85 -45.38 0.74
CA HIS A 70 28.18 -44.42 -0.11
C HIS A 70 27.99 -44.94 -1.53
N ASN A 71 27.01 -44.37 -2.24
CA ASN A 71 26.72 -44.70 -3.62
C ASN A 71 27.80 -44.11 -4.55
N MET A 72 28.84 -44.90 -4.79
CA MET A 72 29.94 -44.54 -5.68
C MET A 72 29.73 -45.10 -7.08
N LYS A 73 29.98 -44.26 -8.09
CA LYS A 73 29.86 -44.59 -9.50
C LYS A 73 31.14 -44.18 -10.24
N THR A 74 31.43 -44.85 -11.36
CA THR A 74 32.45 -44.33 -12.28
C THR A 74 31.98 -43.00 -12.86
N PHE A 75 32.90 -42.14 -13.30
CA PHE A 75 32.53 -40.85 -13.91
C PHE A 75 31.56 -40.99 -15.09
N SER A 76 31.73 -42.00 -15.95
CA SER A 76 30.83 -42.23 -17.09
C SER A 76 29.40 -42.53 -16.64
N THR A 77 29.24 -43.42 -15.65
CA THR A 77 27.94 -43.78 -15.11
C THR A 77 27.29 -42.62 -14.36
N ALA A 78 28.05 -41.94 -13.49
CA ALA A 78 27.58 -40.78 -12.73
C ALA A 78 27.15 -39.64 -13.68
N HIS A 79 27.96 -39.33 -14.69
CA HIS A 79 27.63 -38.31 -15.69
C HIS A 79 26.33 -38.64 -16.41
N LYS A 80 26.14 -39.89 -16.86
CA LYS A 80 24.90 -40.30 -17.51
C LYS A 80 23.69 -40.18 -16.58
N GLU A 81 23.77 -40.73 -15.37
CA GLU A 81 22.66 -40.70 -14.40
C GLU A 81 22.29 -39.27 -13.99
N LEU A 82 23.29 -38.43 -13.67
CA LEU A 82 23.07 -37.04 -13.28
C LEU A 82 22.58 -36.18 -14.45
N LEU A 83 23.05 -36.43 -15.67
CA LEU A 83 22.57 -35.70 -16.85
C LEU A 83 21.08 -36.01 -17.13
N GLU A 84 20.67 -37.26 -17.02
CA GLU A 84 19.26 -37.63 -17.18
C GLU A 84 18.39 -37.07 -16.05
N LYS A 85 18.89 -37.10 -14.80
CA LYS A 85 18.23 -36.46 -13.67
C LYS A 85 18.06 -34.96 -13.89
N LEU A 86 19.11 -34.28 -14.34
CA LEU A 86 19.09 -32.84 -14.63
C LEU A 86 18.09 -32.49 -15.73
N LYS A 87 18.02 -33.28 -16.80
CA LYS A 87 17.00 -33.09 -17.85
C LYS A 87 15.58 -33.25 -17.32
N ALA A 88 15.35 -34.25 -16.47
CA ALA A 88 14.04 -34.46 -15.84
C ALA A 88 13.67 -33.28 -14.91
N GLU A 89 14.60 -32.83 -14.06
CA GLU A 89 14.41 -31.66 -13.20
C GLU A 89 14.17 -30.38 -14.00
N GLN A 90 14.87 -30.20 -15.13
CA GLN A 90 14.66 -29.07 -16.03
C GLN A 90 13.25 -29.05 -16.62
N LEU A 91 12.74 -30.21 -17.06
CA LEU A 91 11.37 -30.33 -17.58
C LEU A 91 10.33 -30.02 -16.50
N ILE A 92 10.51 -30.54 -15.29
CA ILE A 92 9.60 -30.28 -14.15
C ILE A 92 9.60 -28.80 -13.78
N LEU A 93 10.77 -28.18 -13.71
CA LEU A 93 10.90 -26.74 -13.43
C LEU A 93 10.24 -25.90 -14.52
N GLN A 94 10.37 -26.29 -15.78
CA GLN A 94 9.76 -25.59 -16.91
C GLN A 94 8.24 -25.67 -16.86
N GLU A 95 7.67 -26.86 -16.65
CA GLU A 95 6.22 -27.05 -16.51
C GLU A 95 5.65 -26.26 -15.33
N LYS A 96 6.33 -26.31 -14.18
CA LYS A 96 5.93 -25.53 -13.00
C LYS A 96 5.99 -24.02 -13.27
N THR A 97 7.03 -23.54 -13.93
CA THR A 97 7.19 -22.13 -14.29
C THR A 97 6.08 -21.69 -15.24
N ASP A 98 5.72 -22.52 -16.22
CA ASP A 98 4.64 -22.23 -17.17
C ASP A 98 3.28 -22.15 -16.46
N ASP A 99 2.98 -23.07 -15.54
CA ASP A 99 1.73 -23.04 -14.76
C ASP A 99 1.65 -21.83 -13.80
N GLU A 100 2.76 -21.51 -13.13
CA GLU A 100 2.88 -20.32 -12.27
C GLU A 100 2.70 -19.03 -13.09
N ASN A 101 3.32 -18.93 -14.26
CA ASN A 101 3.18 -17.78 -15.16
C ASN A 101 1.72 -17.59 -15.62
N VAL A 102 1.05 -18.67 -16.04
CA VAL A 102 -0.36 -18.61 -16.46
C VAL A 102 -1.26 -18.17 -15.30
N SER A 103 -0.96 -18.63 -14.09
CA SER A 103 -1.70 -18.24 -12.89
C SER A 103 -1.49 -16.77 -12.54
N LEU A 104 -0.26 -16.27 -12.64
CA LEU A 104 0.10 -14.87 -12.43
C LEU A 104 -0.56 -13.95 -13.45
N GLU A 105 -0.54 -14.30 -14.74
CA GLU A 105 -1.20 -13.51 -15.80
C GLU A 105 -2.71 -13.39 -15.58
N LYS A 106 -3.36 -14.51 -15.19
CA LYS A 106 -4.80 -14.51 -14.87
C LYS A 106 -5.12 -13.63 -13.67
N TRP A 107 -4.31 -13.69 -12.62
CA TRP A 107 -4.46 -12.85 -11.44
C TRP A 107 -4.28 -11.38 -11.79
N GLU A 108 -3.20 -11.03 -12.49
CA GLU A 108 -2.87 -9.66 -12.90
C GLU A 108 -4.02 -9.04 -13.71
N LYS A 109 -4.54 -9.79 -14.68
CA LYS A 109 -5.68 -9.36 -15.49
C LYS A 109 -6.92 -9.11 -14.64
N SER A 110 -7.23 -10.02 -13.71
CA SER A 110 -8.39 -9.88 -12.81
C SER A 110 -8.28 -8.64 -11.93
N GLU A 111 -7.11 -8.40 -11.34
CA GLU A 111 -6.89 -7.24 -10.47
C GLU A 111 -6.90 -5.92 -11.25
N ARG A 112 -6.32 -5.87 -12.46
CA ARG A 112 -6.41 -4.69 -13.34
C ARG A 112 -7.86 -4.36 -13.70
N GLU A 113 -8.66 -5.37 -14.04
CA GLU A 113 -10.09 -5.17 -14.34
C GLU A 113 -10.88 -4.70 -13.11
N LYS A 114 -10.61 -5.25 -11.91
CA LYS A 114 -11.20 -4.78 -10.65
C LYS A 114 -10.86 -3.33 -10.36
N LEU A 115 -9.58 -2.96 -10.51
CA LEU A 115 -9.10 -1.60 -10.32
C LEU A 115 -9.79 -0.63 -11.30
N GLY A 116 -9.87 -1.02 -12.58
CA GLY A 116 -10.56 -0.25 -13.61
C GLY A 116 -12.02 0.03 -13.24
N ARG A 117 -12.75 -1.02 -12.81
CA ARG A 117 -14.15 -0.87 -12.35
C ARG A 117 -14.27 0.05 -11.13
N CYS A 118 -13.36 -0.06 -10.16
CA CYS A 118 -13.38 0.79 -8.97
C CYS A 118 -13.10 2.26 -9.31
N SER A 119 -12.16 2.52 -10.23
CA SER A 119 -11.84 3.86 -10.72
C SER A 119 -13.04 4.54 -11.37
N VAL A 120 -13.70 3.85 -12.32
CA VAL A 120 -14.90 4.38 -13.01
C VAL A 120 -16.00 4.71 -12.00
N ARG A 121 -16.29 3.81 -11.06
CA ARG A 121 -17.32 4.01 -10.03
C ARG A 121 -17.01 5.22 -9.14
N LEU A 122 -15.74 5.44 -8.78
CA LEU A 122 -15.34 6.58 -7.97
C LEU A 122 -15.48 7.90 -8.74
N ILE A 123 -15.07 7.92 -10.01
CA ILE A 123 -15.23 9.09 -10.90
C ILE A 123 -16.71 9.45 -11.04
N GLU A 124 -17.59 8.46 -11.24
CA GLU A 124 -19.03 8.67 -11.32
C GLU A 124 -19.60 9.28 -10.04
N ALA A 125 -19.19 8.81 -8.86
CA ALA A 125 -19.68 9.37 -7.60
C ALA A 125 -19.19 10.80 -7.33
N VAL A 126 -17.92 11.08 -7.61
CA VAL A 126 -17.38 12.45 -7.53
C VAL A 126 -18.13 13.38 -8.49
N THR A 127 -18.35 12.92 -9.72
CA THR A 127 -19.09 13.66 -10.75
C THR A 127 -20.52 13.95 -10.28
N LYS A 128 -21.21 12.96 -9.73
CA LYS A 128 -22.57 13.12 -9.22
C LYS A 128 -22.65 14.14 -8.07
N LEU A 129 -21.73 14.09 -7.12
CA LEU A 129 -21.67 15.06 -6.01
C LEU A 129 -21.41 16.49 -6.50
N ARG A 130 -20.50 16.64 -7.47
CA ARG A 130 -20.25 17.91 -8.13
C ARG A 130 -21.52 18.44 -8.81
N ASP A 131 -22.22 17.61 -9.56
CA ASP A 131 -23.41 18.03 -10.31
C ASP A 131 -24.57 18.42 -9.38
N ILE A 132 -24.77 17.70 -8.26
CA ILE A 132 -25.72 18.08 -7.19
C ILE A 132 -25.35 19.46 -6.61
N SER A 133 -24.07 19.67 -6.28
CA SER A 133 -23.58 20.93 -5.71
C SER A 133 -23.75 22.09 -6.69
N LEU A 134 -23.46 21.87 -7.98
CA LEU A 134 -23.58 22.87 -9.03
C LEU A 134 -25.04 23.23 -9.33
N THR A 135 -25.96 22.26 -9.29
CA THR A 135 -27.40 22.53 -9.54
C THR A 135 -27.96 23.55 -8.54
N SER A 136 -27.56 23.45 -7.27
CA SER A 136 -27.95 24.41 -6.23
C SER A 136 -27.44 25.83 -6.52
N VAL A 137 -26.19 25.97 -6.96
CA VAL A 137 -25.58 27.26 -7.27
C VAL A 137 -26.11 27.84 -8.59
N GLN A 138 -26.31 27.00 -9.61
CA GLN A 138 -26.76 27.42 -10.94
C GLN A 138 -28.14 28.08 -10.92
N SER A 139 -29.08 27.56 -10.12
CA SER A 139 -30.42 28.11 -10.02
C SER A 139 -30.44 29.54 -9.44
N SER A 140 -29.66 29.80 -8.38
CA SER A 140 -29.52 31.12 -7.76
C SER A 140 -28.78 32.11 -8.68
N VAL A 141 -27.65 31.70 -9.27
CA VAL A 141 -26.82 32.57 -10.12
C VAL A 141 -27.52 32.92 -11.44
N SER A 142 -28.22 31.97 -12.06
CA SER A 142 -28.89 32.19 -13.35
C SER A 142 -30.04 33.20 -13.23
N ALA A 143 -30.83 33.15 -12.16
CA ALA A 143 -31.93 34.09 -11.92
C ALA A 143 -31.43 35.55 -11.81
N ARG A 144 -30.29 35.74 -11.15
CA ARG A 144 -29.62 37.03 -11.03
C ARG A 144 -29.02 37.52 -12.35
N MET A 145 -28.40 36.63 -13.10
CA MET A 145 -27.78 36.97 -14.38
C MET A 145 -28.81 37.42 -15.42
N VAL A 146 -29.99 36.78 -15.45
CA VAL A 146 -31.10 37.20 -16.31
C VAL A 146 -31.65 38.56 -15.91
N SER A 147 -31.95 38.77 -14.62
CA SER A 147 -32.55 40.02 -14.13
C SER A 147 -31.62 41.23 -14.31
N LEU A 148 -30.33 41.07 -14.02
CA LEU A 148 -29.31 42.11 -14.25
C LEU A 148 -29.12 42.40 -15.74
N LYS A 149 -29.12 41.38 -16.59
CA LYS A 149 -28.98 41.56 -18.04
C LYS A 149 -30.16 42.32 -18.62
N THR A 150 -31.39 41.95 -18.24
CA THR A 150 -32.62 42.64 -18.67
C THR A 150 -32.61 44.10 -18.22
N SER A 151 -32.35 44.36 -16.92
CA SER A 151 -32.26 45.72 -16.39
C SER A 151 -31.21 46.57 -17.11
N LYS A 152 -30.00 46.02 -17.34
CA LYS A 152 -28.94 46.70 -18.08
C LYS A 152 -29.36 47.05 -19.50
N SER A 153 -29.93 46.11 -20.24
CA SER A 153 -30.39 46.35 -21.62
C SER A 153 -31.52 47.40 -21.68
N SER A 154 -32.48 47.35 -20.76
CA SER A 154 -33.56 48.34 -20.66
C SER A 154 -33.04 49.74 -20.34
N MET A 155 -32.05 49.85 -19.42
CA MET A 155 -31.39 51.13 -19.10
C MET A 155 -30.59 51.68 -20.29
N GLU A 156 -29.81 50.84 -20.97
CA GLU A 156 -29.02 51.25 -22.14
C GLU A 156 -29.91 51.69 -23.31
N ALA A 157 -31.05 51.02 -23.51
CA ALA A 157 -32.03 51.41 -24.52
C ALA A 157 -32.63 52.80 -24.21
N ALA A 158 -33.08 53.03 -22.97
CA ALA A 158 -33.64 54.31 -22.57
C ALA A 158 -32.63 55.45 -22.57
N GLN A 159 -31.35 55.19 -22.25
CA GLN A 159 -30.29 56.21 -22.33
C GLN A 159 -29.98 56.65 -23.77
N LYS A 160 -30.23 55.77 -24.75
CA LYS A 160 -30.01 56.07 -26.18
C LYS A 160 -31.22 56.72 -26.83
N GLU A 161 -32.39 56.65 -26.20
CA GLU A 161 -33.61 57.27 -26.70
C GLU A 161 -33.51 58.79 -26.62
N LYS A 162 -33.77 59.46 -27.76
CA LYS A 162 -33.66 60.91 -27.88
C LYS A 162 -35.02 61.58 -27.85
N ASP A 163 -36.08 60.86 -28.23
CA ASP A 163 -37.43 61.38 -28.18
C ASP A 163 -37.98 61.37 -26.74
N THR A 164 -38.40 62.54 -26.27
CA THR A 164 -38.81 62.73 -24.87
C THR A 164 -40.08 61.95 -24.53
N PHE A 165 -41.03 61.86 -25.47
CA PHE A 165 -42.28 61.15 -25.24
C PHE A 165 -42.05 59.63 -25.21
N SER A 166 -41.27 59.12 -26.16
CA SER A 166 -40.88 57.70 -26.23
C SER A 166 -40.10 57.27 -24.98
N PHE A 167 -39.16 58.11 -24.51
CA PHE A 167 -38.44 57.89 -23.25
C PHE A 167 -39.40 57.75 -22.06
N LEU A 168 -40.35 58.68 -21.90
CA LEU A 168 -41.31 58.65 -20.80
C LEU A 168 -42.25 57.43 -20.88
N GLN A 169 -42.63 56.98 -22.08
CA GLN A 169 -43.42 55.75 -22.25
C GLN A 169 -42.66 54.50 -21.82
N MET A 170 -41.36 54.39 -22.14
CA MET A 170 -40.56 53.21 -21.78
C MET A 170 -40.05 53.23 -20.32
N TYR A 171 -39.96 54.39 -19.68
CA TYR A 171 -39.38 54.54 -18.33
C TYR A 171 -40.07 53.66 -17.28
N SER A 172 -41.39 53.48 -17.35
CA SER A 172 -42.12 52.60 -16.42
C SER A 172 -41.60 51.16 -16.44
N GLN A 173 -41.34 50.62 -17.64
CA GLN A 173 -40.77 49.27 -17.80
C GLN A 173 -39.32 49.20 -17.32
N VAL A 174 -38.50 50.22 -17.66
CA VAL A 174 -37.11 50.30 -17.19
C VAL A 174 -37.06 50.32 -15.67
N HIS A 175 -37.93 51.11 -15.03
CA HIS A 175 -38.03 51.20 -13.59
C HIS A 175 -38.41 49.85 -12.97
N GLN A 176 -39.41 49.16 -13.53
CA GLN A 176 -39.77 47.81 -13.07
C GLN A 176 -38.61 46.81 -13.22
N ASP A 177 -37.87 46.84 -14.32
CA ASP A 177 -36.74 45.93 -14.54
C ASP A 177 -35.60 46.20 -13.55
N VAL A 178 -35.33 47.48 -13.23
CA VAL A 178 -34.35 47.89 -12.21
C VAL A 178 -34.78 47.45 -10.80
N GLU A 179 -36.04 47.67 -10.43
CA GLU A 179 -36.54 47.25 -9.11
C GLU A 179 -36.56 45.72 -8.98
N LYS A 180 -36.93 44.99 -10.04
CA LYS A 180 -36.80 43.52 -10.08
C LYS A 180 -35.35 43.06 -9.89
N ALA A 181 -34.39 43.72 -10.53
CA ALA A 181 -32.97 43.39 -10.39
C ALA A 181 -32.43 43.67 -8.98
N LYS A 182 -32.87 44.76 -8.33
CA LYS A 182 -32.53 45.09 -6.93
C LYS A 182 -33.15 44.11 -5.93
N ALA A 183 -34.35 43.62 -6.22
CA ALA A 183 -35.08 42.69 -5.37
C ALA A 183 -34.65 41.21 -5.52
N VAL A 184 -33.68 40.90 -6.40
CA VAL A 184 -33.16 39.54 -6.52
C VAL A 184 -32.40 39.16 -5.25
N ASP A 185 -33.01 38.31 -4.44
CA ASP A 185 -32.34 37.71 -3.31
C ASP A 185 -31.32 36.65 -3.74
N LEU A 186 -30.10 36.78 -3.21
CA LEU A 186 -28.97 35.88 -3.46
C LEU A 186 -29.11 34.56 -2.69
N SER A 187 -29.83 34.57 -1.57
CA SER A 187 -30.10 33.36 -0.80
C SER A 187 -31.22 32.52 -1.37
N LYS A 188 -31.98 33.02 -2.34
CA LYS A 188 -33.12 32.28 -2.92
C LYS A 188 -32.68 30.92 -3.49
N GLY A 189 -33.15 29.83 -2.88
CA GLY A 189 -32.75 28.45 -3.19
C GLY A 189 -31.66 27.85 -2.26
N LEU A 190 -31.01 28.69 -1.45
CA LEU A 190 -30.07 28.34 -0.37
C LEU A 190 -30.65 28.61 1.04
N GLU A 191 -31.86 29.18 1.10
CA GLU A 191 -32.60 29.40 2.35
C GLU A 191 -32.89 28.09 3.09
N PRO A 192 -32.94 28.11 4.44
CA PRO A 192 -33.44 27.00 5.22
C PRO A 192 -34.84 26.60 4.78
N GLY A 193 -35.05 25.32 4.49
CA GLY A 193 -36.33 24.80 4.05
C GLY A 193 -36.23 23.45 3.37
N SER A 194 -37.40 22.84 3.09
CA SER A 194 -37.53 21.46 2.61
C SER A 194 -36.66 21.15 1.36
N HIS A 195 -36.54 22.10 0.43
CA HIS A 195 -35.72 21.92 -0.76
C HIS A 195 -34.22 21.80 -0.44
N ARG A 196 -33.70 22.67 0.42
CA ARG A 196 -32.29 22.65 0.84
C ARG A 196 -31.99 21.42 1.69
N ASP A 197 -32.88 21.09 2.62
CA ASP A 197 -32.71 19.92 3.49
C ASP A 197 -32.67 18.63 2.67
N LYS A 198 -33.51 18.52 1.62
CA LYS A 198 -33.46 17.41 0.67
C LYS A 198 -32.13 17.35 -0.09
N LEU A 199 -31.62 18.49 -0.58
CA LEU A 199 -30.34 18.54 -1.29
C LEU A 199 -29.16 18.17 -0.39
N VAL A 200 -29.16 18.64 0.87
CA VAL A 200 -28.15 18.28 1.88
C VAL A 200 -28.19 16.79 2.20
N GLU A 201 -29.38 16.22 2.34
CA GLU A 201 -29.55 14.78 2.58
C GLU A 201 -29.09 13.94 1.38
N GLU A 202 -29.43 14.35 0.16
CA GLU A 202 -28.90 13.72 -1.06
C GLU A 202 -27.38 13.82 -1.14
N MET A 203 -26.80 14.98 -0.79
CA MET A 203 -25.34 15.18 -0.76
C MET A 203 -24.68 14.25 0.27
N ARG A 204 -25.24 14.14 1.48
CA ARG A 204 -24.74 13.26 2.54
C ARG A 204 -24.74 11.79 2.10
N GLN A 205 -25.87 11.31 1.57
CA GLN A 205 -26.02 9.92 1.12
C GLN A 205 -25.08 9.57 -0.04
N ASN A 206 -24.93 10.47 -1.03
CA ASN A 206 -23.99 10.24 -2.12
C ASN A 206 -22.52 10.40 -1.65
N GLY A 207 -22.26 11.24 -0.64
CA GLY A 207 -20.95 11.41 -0.01
C GLY A 207 -20.48 10.13 0.68
N GLU A 208 -21.34 9.50 1.48
CA GLU A 208 -21.06 8.21 2.13
C GLU A 208 -20.76 7.12 1.09
N LYS A 209 -21.50 7.08 -0.02
CA LYS A 209 -21.24 6.16 -1.13
C LYS A 209 -19.89 6.41 -1.78
N MET A 210 -19.52 7.67 -2.04
CA MET A 210 -18.23 8.05 -2.60
C MET A 210 -17.08 7.61 -1.68
N VAL A 211 -17.18 7.86 -0.37
CA VAL A 211 -16.16 7.45 0.61
C VAL A 211 -15.97 5.93 0.58
N LYS A 212 -17.07 5.17 0.57
CA LYS A 212 -17.00 3.70 0.47
C LYS A 212 -16.33 3.22 -0.82
N GLN A 213 -16.63 3.86 -1.95
CA GLN A 213 -15.98 3.55 -3.24
C GLN A 213 -14.51 3.94 -3.26
N ALA A 214 -14.14 5.05 -2.62
CA ALA A 214 -12.74 5.46 -2.48
C ALA A 214 -11.96 4.44 -1.65
N SER A 215 -12.53 3.93 -0.54
CA SER A 215 -11.92 2.85 0.24
C SER A 215 -11.75 1.56 -0.58
N GLN A 216 -12.75 1.21 -1.42
CA GLN A 216 -12.65 0.05 -2.32
C GLN A 216 -11.54 0.23 -3.37
N PHE A 217 -11.46 1.41 -3.99
CA PHE A 217 -10.42 1.74 -4.96
C PHE A 217 -9.02 1.70 -4.33
N TRP A 218 -8.86 2.30 -3.15
CA TRP A 218 -7.63 2.24 -2.37
C TRP A 218 -7.22 0.79 -2.05
N GLY A 219 -8.17 -0.04 -1.61
CA GLY A 219 -7.90 -1.45 -1.36
C GLY A 219 -7.45 -2.21 -2.60
N SER A 220 -8.07 -1.96 -3.76
CA SER A 220 -7.62 -2.56 -5.03
C SER A 220 -6.22 -2.12 -5.45
N LEU A 221 -5.81 -0.87 -5.17
CA LEU A 221 -4.44 -0.42 -5.41
C LEU A 221 -3.44 -1.15 -4.51
N LEU A 222 -3.78 -1.35 -3.23
CA LEU A 222 -2.93 -2.06 -2.28
C LEU A 222 -2.74 -3.53 -2.66
N THR A 223 -3.78 -4.22 -3.12
CA THR A 223 -3.68 -5.61 -3.59
C THR A 223 -2.67 -5.79 -4.73
N LEU A 224 -2.46 -4.77 -5.57
CA LEU A 224 -1.47 -4.83 -6.65
C LEU A 224 -0.03 -4.66 -6.16
N VAL A 225 0.17 -4.00 -5.01
CA VAL A 225 1.50 -3.75 -4.42
C VAL A 225 1.88 -4.86 -3.44
N ASP A 226 0.91 -5.35 -2.67
CA ASP A 226 1.08 -6.40 -1.67
C ASP A 226 -0.08 -7.41 -1.76
N PRO A 227 0.05 -8.44 -2.62
CA PRO A 227 -0.97 -9.47 -2.79
C PRO A 227 -1.17 -10.33 -1.54
N GLU A 228 -0.16 -10.42 -0.67
CA GLU A 228 -0.15 -11.34 0.48
C GLU A 228 -0.76 -10.71 1.73
N HIS A 229 -0.64 -9.39 1.93
CA HIS A 229 -1.10 -8.70 3.14
C HIS A 229 -2.23 -7.67 2.91
N HIS A 230 -2.90 -7.73 1.76
CA HIS A 230 -3.95 -6.78 1.35
C HIS A 230 -5.14 -6.63 2.33
N GLN A 231 -5.43 -7.62 3.19
CA GLN A 231 -6.49 -7.51 4.20
C GLN A 231 -6.15 -6.59 5.38
N GLU A 232 -4.86 -6.37 5.67
CA GLU A 232 -4.43 -5.52 6.80
C GLU A 232 -4.35 -4.03 6.43
N LEU A 233 -4.28 -3.72 5.13
CA LEU A 233 -4.01 -2.37 4.62
C LEU A 233 -5.26 -1.60 4.19
N VAL A 234 -6.40 -2.27 4.02
CA VAL A 234 -7.68 -1.58 3.79
C VAL A 234 -8.21 -1.11 5.13
N PRO A 235 -8.36 0.20 5.38
CA PRO A 235 -9.10 0.67 6.54
C PRO A 235 -10.58 0.37 6.28
N THR A 236 -11.00 -0.88 6.49
CA THR A 236 -12.37 -1.19 6.83
C THR A 236 -12.66 -0.32 8.04
N GLY A 237 -13.66 0.58 7.94
CA GLY A 237 -13.96 1.61 8.94
C GLY A 237 -13.78 1.05 10.36
N SER A 238 -13.06 1.77 11.21
CA SER A 238 -12.03 1.16 12.04
C SER A 238 -12.42 0.08 13.07
N ASP A 239 -13.60 -0.54 13.16
CA ASP A 239 -14.04 -1.51 14.20
C ASP A 239 -13.81 -1.11 15.69
N LEU A 240 -13.10 -0.02 15.95
CA LEU A 240 -12.75 0.49 17.25
C LEU A 240 -13.77 1.56 17.61
N ILE A 241 -14.36 1.39 18.77
CA ILE A 241 -15.32 2.30 19.36
C ILE A 241 -14.81 2.73 20.73
N PHE A 242 -15.24 3.92 21.15
CA PHE A 242 -15.10 4.37 22.52
C PHE A 242 -16.22 3.77 23.37
N GLU A 243 -15.83 2.96 24.35
CA GLU A 243 -16.71 2.45 25.39
C GLU A 243 -16.54 3.31 26.67
N PRO A 244 -17.53 4.14 27.05
CA PRO A 244 -17.41 5.03 28.20
C PRO A 244 -17.41 4.23 29.51
N GLN A 245 -16.35 4.37 30.29
CA GLN A 245 -16.31 3.91 31.69
C GLN A 245 -16.90 4.98 32.61
N SER A 246 -16.59 6.25 32.33
CA SER A 246 -17.20 7.41 32.97
C SER A 246 -17.34 8.53 31.96
N LEU A 247 -18.53 9.12 31.87
CA LEU A 247 -18.80 10.26 31.01
C LEU A 247 -19.33 11.40 31.89
N GLY A 248 -18.52 12.45 32.05
CA GLY A 248 -18.86 13.59 32.89
C GLY A 248 -19.96 14.48 32.29
N PRO A 249 -20.52 15.39 33.09
CA PRO A 249 -21.53 16.34 32.62
C PRO A 249 -21.02 17.15 31.42
N GLY A 250 -21.86 17.29 30.39
CA GLY A 250 -21.49 18.05 29.18
C GLY A 250 -20.62 17.29 28.17
N MET A 251 -20.30 16.02 28.41
CA MET A 251 -19.68 15.15 27.41
C MET A 251 -20.72 14.26 26.71
N LEU A 252 -20.55 14.05 25.40
CA LEU A 252 -21.44 13.25 24.55
C LEU A 252 -20.62 12.37 23.61
N LEU A 253 -21.14 11.19 23.28
CA LEU A 253 -20.59 10.33 22.24
C LEU A 253 -21.38 10.51 20.94
N SER A 254 -20.69 10.39 19.79
CA SER A 254 -21.36 10.27 18.50
C SER A 254 -22.21 8.99 18.43
N THR A 255 -23.17 8.96 17.50
CA THR A 255 -24.07 7.80 17.30
C THR A 255 -23.34 6.51 16.92
N ASP A 256 -22.13 6.62 16.35
CA ASP A 256 -21.24 5.50 16.01
C ASP A 256 -20.18 5.21 17.08
N ASN A 257 -20.24 5.89 18.24
CA ASN A 257 -19.30 5.79 19.36
C ASN A 257 -17.83 6.01 18.97
N ARG A 258 -17.53 6.81 17.94
CA ARG A 258 -16.16 7.06 17.45
C ARG A 258 -15.65 8.48 17.72
N LYS A 259 -16.50 9.37 18.23
CA LYS A 259 -16.14 10.74 18.58
C LYS A 259 -16.74 11.10 19.93
N VAL A 260 -15.98 11.86 20.69
CA VAL A 260 -16.40 12.43 21.97
C VAL A 260 -16.50 13.94 21.77
N PHE A 261 -17.65 14.49 22.14
CA PHE A 261 -17.90 15.91 22.17
C PHE A 261 -17.92 16.38 23.61
N HIS A 262 -17.42 17.58 23.88
CA HIS A 262 -17.52 18.21 25.18
C HIS A 262 -18.07 19.62 25.04
N ASN A 263 -18.84 20.07 26.03
CA ASN A 263 -19.38 21.41 26.11
C ASN A 263 -18.82 22.12 27.34
N SER A 264 -17.82 22.98 27.13
CA SER A 264 -17.13 23.71 28.18
C SER A 264 -18.01 24.71 28.95
N TRP A 265 -19.18 25.10 28.42
CA TRP A 265 -20.12 25.96 29.16
C TRP A 265 -20.80 25.28 30.35
N LEU A 266 -20.76 23.94 30.42
CA LEU A 266 -21.39 23.18 31.51
C LEU A 266 -20.44 22.90 32.69
N GLY A 267 -19.24 23.50 32.69
CA GLY A 267 -18.23 23.35 33.74
C GLY A 267 -17.13 22.35 33.37
N GLN A 268 -16.45 21.82 34.40
CA GLN A 268 -15.33 20.89 34.20
C GLN A 268 -15.83 19.57 33.59
N CYS A 269 -15.40 19.30 32.36
CA CYS A 269 -15.74 18.08 31.64
C CYS A 269 -14.60 17.06 31.81
N CYS A 270 -14.91 15.85 32.27
CA CYS A 270 -13.95 14.76 32.36
C CYS A 270 -14.58 13.46 31.85
N ALA A 271 -13.82 12.63 31.13
CA ALA A 271 -14.28 11.33 30.69
C ALA A 271 -13.15 10.30 30.74
N THR A 272 -13.52 9.04 30.91
CA THR A 272 -12.63 7.88 30.80
C THR A 272 -13.28 6.88 29.86
N LEU A 273 -12.57 6.55 28.78
CA LEU A 273 -13.09 5.79 27.65
C LEU A 273 -12.10 4.67 27.33
N LEU A 274 -12.61 3.46 27.09
CA LEU A 274 -11.83 2.35 26.56
C LEU A 274 -11.94 2.32 25.04
N ILE A 275 -10.83 2.05 24.36
CA ILE A 275 -10.82 1.77 22.92
C ILE A 275 -11.04 0.27 22.76
N CYS A 276 -12.24 -0.11 22.34
CA CYS A 276 -12.66 -1.51 22.22
C CYS A 276 -12.91 -1.88 20.77
N SER A 277 -12.50 -3.09 20.36
CA SER A 277 -12.83 -3.62 19.03
C SER A 277 -14.16 -4.36 19.06
N THR A 278 -15.02 -4.11 18.08
CA THR A 278 -16.28 -4.83 17.87
C THR A 278 -16.08 -6.19 17.22
N LYS A 279 -14.83 -6.58 16.91
CA LYS A 279 -14.48 -7.89 16.34
C LYS A 279 -13.47 -8.60 17.25
N THR A 280 -13.50 -9.92 17.25
CA THR A 280 -12.43 -10.76 17.81
C THR A 280 -11.19 -10.60 16.93
N ALA A 281 -10.21 -9.81 17.37
CA ALA A 281 -8.99 -9.54 16.63
C ALA A 281 -7.77 -10.25 17.22
N SER A 282 -6.83 -10.56 16.32
CA SER A 282 -5.49 -11.08 16.58
C SER A 282 -4.63 -10.12 17.40
N SER A 283 -3.51 -10.63 17.91
CA SER A 283 -2.67 -10.06 18.98
C SER A 283 -2.05 -8.68 18.72
N PHE A 284 -2.26 -8.05 17.55
CA PHE A 284 -1.73 -6.72 17.23
C PHE A 284 -2.79 -5.82 16.60
N GLN A 285 -3.23 -4.81 17.35
CA GLN A 285 -4.11 -3.75 16.84
C GLN A 285 -3.37 -2.41 16.79
N ARG A 286 -3.38 -1.77 15.62
CA ARG A 286 -2.99 -0.37 15.47
C ARG A 286 -4.24 0.50 15.60
N TRP A 287 -4.16 1.56 16.40
CA TRP A 287 -5.21 2.57 16.53
C TRP A 287 -4.63 3.97 16.36
N VAL A 288 -5.46 4.89 15.88
CA VAL A 288 -5.12 6.30 15.71
C VAL A 288 -6.26 7.11 16.35
N VAL A 289 -5.90 8.03 17.24
CA VAL A 289 -6.85 8.93 17.90
C VAL A 289 -6.40 10.36 17.64
N SER A 290 -7.33 11.19 17.18
CA SER A 290 -7.13 12.63 17.07
C SER A 290 -7.52 13.29 18.39
N LEU A 291 -6.57 13.98 19.01
CA LEU A 291 -6.71 14.62 20.32
C LEU A 291 -6.70 16.14 20.13
N SER A 292 -7.48 16.85 20.94
CA SER A 292 -7.52 18.31 20.92
C SER A 292 -6.28 18.89 21.61
N GLU A 293 -5.73 19.98 21.07
CA GLU A 293 -4.66 20.74 21.72
C GLU A 293 -5.18 21.62 22.87
N GLU A 294 -6.49 21.84 22.93
CA GLU A 294 -7.15 22.71 23.91
C GLU A 294 -7.59 21.98 25.18
N SER A 295 -7.25 20.70 25.33
CA SER A 295 -7.71 19.86 26.44
C SER A 295 -6.58 19.01 26.98
N ASP A 296 -6.62 18.76 28.28
CA ASP A 296 -5.74 17.78 28.91
C ASP A 296 -6.23 16.38 28.56
N TRP A 297 -5.29 15.49 28.24
CA TRP A 297 -5.61 14.12 27.86
C TRP A 297 -4.54 13.14 28.31
N THR A 298 -4.97 11.90 28.54
CA THR A 298 -4.08 10.77 28.79
C THR A 298 -4.48 9.64 27.85
N ILE A 299 -3.51 9.06 27.15
CA ILE A 299 -3.74 7.98 26.21
C ILE A 299 -2.69 6.89 26.37
N GLY A 300 -3.11 5.63 26.40
CA GLY A 300 -2.20 4.54 26.70
C GLY A 300 -2.84 3.16 26.68
N LEU A 301 -2.07 2.20 27.17
CA LEU A 301 -2.42 0.80 27.31
C LEU A 301 -2.47 0.45 28.79
N CYS A 302 -3.46 -0.34 29.19
CA CYS A 302 -3.53 -0.90 30.54
C CYS A 302 -3.90 -2.38 30.46
N ASP A 303 -3.48 -3.15 31.47
CA ASP A 303 -4.00 -4.51 31.66
C ASP A 303 -5.53 -4.43 31.82
N LYS A 304 -6.25 -5.38 31.21
CA LYS A 304 -7.71 -5.52 31.33
C LYS A 304 -8.21 -5.52 32.77
N LYS A 305 -7.39 -6.00 33.73
CA LYS A 305 -7.70 -5.99 35.18
C LYS A 305 -7.61 -4.59 35.81
N CYS A 306 -6.82 -3.69 35.21
CA CYS A 306 -6.56 -2.34 35.69
C CYS A 306 -7.45 -1.27 35.04
N ALA A 307 -8.29 -1.65 34.07
CA ALA A 307 -9.17 -0.73 33.33
C ALA A 307 -10.12 0.12 34.20
N LYS A 308 -10.33 -0.27 35.48
CA LYS A 308 -11.16 0.46 36.45
C LYS A 308 -10.37 1.27 37.49
N ASN A 309 -9.05 1.06 37.61
CA ASN A 309 -8.16 1.70 38.59
C ASN A 309 -6.83 2.06 37.91
N LEU A 310 -6.82 3.16 37.17
CA LEU A 310 -5.69 3.60 36.34
C LEU A 310 -4.47 4.09 37.14
N LYS A 311 -4.59 4.31 38.46
CA LYS A 311 -3.51 4.85 39.30
C LYS A 311 -2.57 3.80 39.90
N ASP A 312 -3.02 2.55 40.05
CA ASP A 312 -2.28 1.49 40.77
C ASP A 312 -1.95 0.28 39.88
N GLY A 313 -2.15 0.40 38.56
CA GLY A 313 -1.99 -0.68 37.58
C GLY A 313 -0.76 -0.52 36.69
N ALA A 314 -0.41 -1.58 35.95
CA ALA A 314 0.54 -1.50 34.84
C ALA A 314 -0.11 -0.72 33.68
N VAL A 315 0.08 0.60 33.68
CA VAL A 315 -0.39 1.53 32.66
C VAL A 315 0.83 2.11 31.95
N TYR A 316 0.80 2.10 30.63
CA TYR A 316 1.84 2.70 29.79
C TYR A 316 1.17 3.71 28.88
N GLY A 317 1.58 4.97 28.93
CA GLY A 317 0.89 5.99 28.14
C GLY A 317 1.62 7.31 28.05
N LEU A 318 1.00 8.20 27.29
CA LEU A 318 1.36 9.59 27.18
C LEU A 318 0.27 10.42 27.85
N CYS A 319 0.71 11.44 28.57
CA CYS A 319 -0.14 12.43 29.21
C CYS A 319 0.20 13.81 28.64
N TRP A 320 -0.82 14.59 28.36
CA TRP A 320 -0.73 15.99 27.98
C TRP A 320 -1.50 16.80 29.01
N GLU A 321 -0.78 17.54 29.85
CA GLU A 321 -1.32 18.42 30.89
C GLU A 321 -0.53 19.73 30.89
N ASP A 322 -1.20 20.87 31.10
CA ASP A 322 -0.56 22.19 31.18
C ASP A 322 0.37 22.53 30.00
N LYS A 323 0.00 22.07 28.79
CA LYS A 323 0.78 22.20 27.54
C LYS A 323 2.15 21.50 27.57
N GLN A 324 2.32 20.49 28.42
CA GLN A 324 3.50 19.64 28.45
C GLN A 324 3.11 18.19 28.18
N LEU A 325 3.95 17.51 27.37
CA LEU A 325 3.84 16.09 27.12
C LEU A 325 4.74 15.32 28.10
N SER A 326 4.17 14.38 28.83
CA SER A 326 4.89 13.47 29.72
C SER A 326 4.52 12.02 29.43
N SER A 327 5.36 11.09 29.86
CA SER A 327 5.08 9.64 29.82
C SER A 327 4.66 9.16 31.20
N LEU A 328 3.70 8.24 31.25
CA LEU A 328 3.23 7.57 32.46
C LEU A 328 3.97 6.26 32.70
#